data_AF-A0A946N0S1-F1
#
_entry.id   AF-A0A946N0S1-F1
#
_cell.length_a   1.000
_cell.length_b   1.000
_cell.length_c   1.000
_cell.angle_alpha   90.00
_cell.angle_beta   90.00
_cell.angle_gamma   90.00
#
_symmetry.space_group_name_H-M   'P 1'
#
loop_
_entity.id
_entity.type
_entity.pdbx_description
1 polymer ?
#
loop_
_entity_poly.entity_id
_entity_poly.type
_entity_poly.pdbx_seq_one_letter_code
_entity_poly.pdbx_strand_id
1 'polypeptide(L)'
;MIKSTSPAQLTLLPQPSSRVESPSALHSATQASQPVTALPQRAESQLTGPAPRAALVKKSRQSLWYCLYLPQLAGLAAEEQRDCLESLAQLVQEFSSAISVQPQAIVFEIRSGLNYFGGAESLHASFKEKARTLLAARSLPSEFGYAACPTIEGSLLLARGGDNTLVYRKENLNSALGQLSIETLQLKPEPHRRLINMGIRRLGDLWRLPPAGLRRRFGSDFLALINKALGKAPEPIKNYLPPPAFVHSYELPYEVENLSRLRPVVDEMVAQLCDFLRHRELCASTIELSLLHERREATQLDVGLRQASRSQQHLMLLIDTHLDTLQIPAPVTALRLRVTQFDAFMSHSESLLIGADETPTENTANSLAQFMERLQARLGNEQVKSLTAIEEHCPEYASESV
;
A
#
# COMPACT_ATOMS: atom_id res chain seq x y z
N MET A 1 -41.83 6.48 25.18
CA MET A 1 -41.29 5.36 26.00
C MET A 1 -40.01 4.88 25.37
N ILE A 2 -38.89 5.40 25.86
CA ILE A 2 -37.54 5.08 25.39
C ILE A 2 -37.11 3.79 26.11
N LYS A 3 -36.75 2.73 25.36
CA LYS A 3 -36.14 1.53 25.94
C LYS A 3 -34.66 1.47 25.59
N SER A 4 -33.90 1.31 26.66
CA SER A 4 -32.47 1.46 26.83
C SER A 4 -31.65 0.35 26.18
N THR A 5 -30.58 0.80 25.52
CA THR A 5 -29.43 0.03 25.02
C THR A 5 -28.64 -0.59 26.19
N SER A 6 -28.36 -1.89 26.10
CA SER A 6 -27.49 -2.63 27.03
C SER A 6 -26.02 -2.53 26.55
N PRO A 7 -25.04 -2.22 27.43
CA PRO A 7 -23.63 -2.23 27.05
C PRO A 7 -23.04 -3.64 27.13
N ALA A 8 -22.36 -4.06 26.06
CA ALA A 8 -21.60 -5.30 26.00
C ALA A 8 -20.41 -5.27 26.97
N GLN A 9 -20.35 -6.25 27.88
CA GLN A 9 -19.29 -6.41 28.86
C GLN A 9 -18.06 -7.10 28.27
N LEU A 10 -16.88 -6.45 28.38
CA LEU A 10 -15.58 -7.08 28.18
C LEU A 10 -15.34 -8.14 29.26
N THR A 11 -15.07 -9.37 28.85
CA THR A 11 -14.63 -10.44 29.78
C THR A 11 -13.10 -10.51 29.79
N LEU A 12 -12.49 -9.96 30.85
CA LEU A 12 -11.06 -10.10 31.18
C LEU A 12 -10.87 -11.33 32.09
N LEU A 13 -9.94 -12.22 31.74
CA LEU A 13 -9.50 -13.31 32.62
C LEU A 13 -8.36 -12.85 33.56
N PRO A 14 -8.30 -13.31 34.83
CA PRO A 14 -7.38 -12.79 35.84
C PRO A 14 -5.94 -13.34 35.70
N GLN A 15 -4.94 -12.54 36.09
CA GLN A 15 -3.54 -12.95 36.21
C GLN A 15 -3.15 -13.14 37.69
N PRO A 16 -2.25 -14.10 38.02
CA PRO A 16 -1.73 -14.26 39.36
C PRO A 16 -0.54 -13.33 39.63
N SER A 17 -0.54 -12.77 40.83
CA SER A 17 0.44 -11.88 41.44
C SER A 17 1.70 -12.63 41.90
N SER A 18 2.88 -12.02 41.80
CA SER A 18 4.02 -12.43 42.64
C SER A 18 4.87 -11.23 43.08
N ARG A 19 5.00 -11.14 44.40
CA ARG A 19 5.70 -10.16 45.24
C ARG A 19 7.21 -10.12 45.02
N VAL A 20 7.74 -8.94 45.29
CA VAL A 20 9.15 -8.60 45.55
C VAL A 20 9.55 -9.13 46.93
N GLU A 21 10.75 -9.72 47.05
CA GLU A 21 11.51 -9.77 48.31
C GLU A 21 12.99 -10.12 48.02
N SER A 22 13.90 -9.28 48.52
CA SER A 22 15.32 -9.55 48.81
C SER A 22 15.50 -9.29 50.30
N PRO A 23 16.41 -9.95 51.05
CA PRO A 23 17.76 -9.38 51.23
C PRO A 23 18.94 -10.34 51.55
N SER A 24 20.15 -9.83 51.27
CA SER A 24 21.43 -9.84 52.03
C SER A 24 22.16 -11.10 52.57
N ALA A 25 23.38 -11.28 52.01
CA ALA A 25 24.74 -11.42 52.61
C ALA A 25 25.17 -12.58 53.55
N LEU A 26 26.34 -13.20 53.27
CA LEU A 26 27.60 -13.17 54.07
C LEU A 26 28.69 -14.17 53.53
N HIS A 27 29.93 -13.65 53.34
CA HIS A 27 31.29 -14.25 53.47
C HIS A 27 31.69 -15.48 52.61
N SER A 28 32.91 -15.65 52.07
CA SER A 28 34.27 -15.22 52.48
C SER A 28 35.33 -15.47 51.37
N ALA A 29 36.34 -14.58 51.31
CA ALA A 29 37.78 -14.72 50.95
C ALA A 29 38.22 -15.68 49.82
N THR A 30 39.14 -15.32 48.90
CA THR A 30 40.61 -15.23 49.18
C THR A 30 41.41 -14.71 47.96
N GLN A 31 42.36 -13.79 48.21
CA GLN A 31 43.63 -13.41 47.51
C GLN A 31 43.60 -13.07 45.99
N ALA A 32 43.83 -11.82 45.56
CA ALA A 32 45.04 -10.98 45.58
C ALA A 32 46.17 -11.44 44.64
N SER A 33 46.36 -10.71 43.51
CA SER A 33 47.66 -10.27 42.95
C SER A 33 47.50 -9.52 41.62
N GLN A 34 47.75 -8.22 41.63
CA GLN A 34 48.42 -7.48 40.54
C GLN A 34 49.70 -6.89 41.18
N PRO A 35 50.78 -6.61 40.44
CA PRO A 35 50.88 -5.25 39.87
C PRO A 35 51.80 -5.07 38.62
N VAL A 36 51.71 -3.85 38.07
CA VAL A 36 52.71 -3.04 37.32
C VAL A 36 52.86 -3.19 35.79
N THR A 37 52.26 -2.21 35.12
CA THR A 37 52.71 -1.33 34.03
C THR A 37 54.12 -1.52 33.42
N ALA A 38 54.17 -1.74 32.10
CA ALA A 38 55.27 -1.31 31.24
C ALA A 38 54.70 -0.75 29.91
N LEU A 39 55.05 0.50 29.59
CA LEU A 39 55.09 1.08 28.23
C LEU A 39 56.58 1.31 27.92
N PRO A 40 57.05 1.46 26.66
CA PRO A 40 56.32 1.58 25.39
C PRO A 40 56.89 0.68 24.27
N GLN A 41 56.29 0.66 23.08
CA GLN A 41 56.97 0.89 21.80
C GLN A 41 55.99 0.78 20.62
N ARG A 42 56.14 1.72 19.70
CA ARG A 42 55.31 1.98 18.53
C ARG A 42 55.77 1.03 17.41
N ALA A 43 54.93 0.11 16.97
CA ALA A 43 55.18 -0.71 15.78
C ALA A 43 53.88 -0.91 14.99
N GLU A 44 53.89 -0.29 13.82
CA GLU A 44 53.25 -0.63 12.54
C GLU A 44 51.91 -1.38 12.54
N SER A 45 50.93 -0.68 11.96
CA SER A 45 49.60 -1.10 11.58
C SER A 45 49.58 -2.36 10.70
N GLN A 46 49.02 -3.45 11.23
CA GLN A 46 48.36 -4.48 10.42
C GLN A 46 46.85 -4.35 10.61
N LEU A 47 46.16 -3.99 9.52
CA LEU A 47 44.70 -3.98 9.41
C LEU A 47 44.16 -5.40 9.57
N THR A 48 43.80 -5.76 10.80
CA THR A 48 42.92 -6.90 11.07
C THR A 48 41.47 -6.39 10.98
N GLY A 49 40.73 -6.93 10.01
CA GLY A 49 39.32 -6.58 9.79
C GLY A 49 38.47 -6.83 11.05
N PRO A 50 37.37 -6.08 11.24
CA PRO A 50 36.55 -6.24 12.42
C PRO A 50 35.92 -7.64 12.45
N ALA A 51 36.13 -8.34 13.56
CA ALA A 51 35.44 -9.60 13.86
C ALA A 51 33.92 -9.42 13.71
N PRO A 52 33.19 -10.44 13.21
CA PRO A 52 31.76 -10.33 13.00
C PRO A 52 31.08 -10.03 14.33
N ARG A 53 30.48 -8.84 14.43
CA ARG A 53 29.58 -8.45 15.52
C ARG A 53 28.55 -9.57 15.67
N ALA A 54 28.59 -10.26 16.80
CA ALA A 54 27.53 -11.17 17.21
C ALA A 54 26.20 -10.43 17.04
N ALA A 55 25.39 -10.88 16.09
CA ALA A 55 24.10 -10.31 15.80
C ALA A 55 23.27 -10.40 17.09
N LEU A 56 23.04 -9.25 17.72
CA LEU A 56 22.03 -9.10 18.75
C LEU A 56 20.71 -9.60 18.16
N VAL A 57 20.30 -10.81 18.56
CA VAL A 57 18.97 -11.34 18.27
C VAL A 57 18.00 -10.39 18.97
N LYS A 58 17.53 -9.37 18.24
CA LYS A 58 16.48 -8.48 18.71
C LYS A 58 15.29 -9.37 19.04
N LYS A 59 14.93 -9.43 20.33
CA LYS A 59 13.73 -10.12 20.82
C LYS A 59 12.56 -9.64 19.96
N SER A 60 12.10 -10.46 19.03
CA SER A 60 11.07 -10.09 18.06
C SER A 60 9.86 -9.59 18.84
N ARG A 61 9.57 -8.28 18.75
CA ARG A 61 8.31 -7.76 19.27
C ARG A 61 7.21 -8.53 18.55
N GLN A 62 6.32 -9.16 19.32
CA GLN A 62 5.18 -9.87 18.75
C GLN A 62 4.34 -8.84 17.99
N SER A 63 4.16 -9.06 16.70
CA SER A 63 3.25 -8.27 15.86
C SER A 63 1.83 -8.39 16.41
N LEU A 64 1.03 -7.36 16.18
CA LEU A 64 -0.40 -7.39 16.47
C LEU A 64 -1.12 -6.84 15.25
N TRP A 65 -1.89 -7.68 14.60
CA TRP A 65 -2.65 -7.36 13.40
C TRP A 65 -4.08 -7.08 13.78
N TYR A 66 -4.62 -5.96 13.35
CA TYR A 66 -6.02 -5.60 13.47
C TYR A 66 -6.71 -5.91 12.15
N CYS A 67 -7.83 -6.62 12.18
CA CYS A 67 -8.65 -6.94 11.02
C CYS A 67 -10.00 -6.24 11.12
N LEU A 68 -10.44 -5.70 9.99
CA LEU A 68 -11.79 -5.20 9.73
C LEU A 68 -12.45 -6.13 8.71
N TYR A 69 -13.56 -6.78 9.06
CA TYR A 69 -14.33 -7.65 8.16
C TYR A 69 -15.70 -7.01 7.82
N LEU A 70 -16.00 -6.96 6.53
CA LEU A 70 -17.14 -6.24 5.95
C LEU A 70 -18.04 -7.20 5.16
N PRO A 71 -18.93 -7.95 5.82
CA PRO A 71 -19.83 -8.90 5.16
C PRO A 71 -20.73 -8.25 4.11
N GLN A 72 -21.08 -6.97 4.28
CA GLN A 72 -21.88 -6.19 3.35
C GLN A 72 -21.26 -6.06 1.95
N LEU A 73 -19.93 -6.22 1.81
CA LEU A 73 -19.28 -6.18 0.51
C LEU A 73 -19.62 -7.41 -0.36
N ALA A 74 -20.07 -8.52 0.24
CA ALA A 74 -20.33 -9.76 -0.50
C ALA A 74 -21.39 -9.63 -1.61
N GLY A 75 -22.34 -8.69 -1.45
CA GLY A 75 -23.42 -8.47 -2.41
C GLY A 75 -23.12 -7.45 -3.51
N LEU A 76 -21.97 -6.78 -3.46
CA LEU A 76 -21.59 -5.74 -4.42
C LEU A 76 -20.87 -6.31 -5.64
N ALA A 77 -20.82 -5.52 -6.72
CA ALA A 77 -20.00 -5.86 -7.89
C ALA A 77 -18.51 -5.89 -7.53
N ALA A 78 -17.71 -6.68 -8.25
CA ALA A 78 -16.29 -6.86 -7.94
C ALA A 78 -15.48 -5.55 -7.99
N GLU A 79 -15.88 -4.60 -8.84
CA GLU A 79 -15.27 -3.27 -8.94
C GLU A 79 -15.58 -2.42 -7.70
N GLU A 80 -16.86 -2.31 -7.33
CA GLU A 80 -17.29 -1.58 -6.13
C GLU A 80 -16.65 -2.14 -4.84
N GLN A 81 -16.47 -3.47 -4.76
CA GLN A 81 -15.75 -4.11 -3.66
C GLN A 81 -14.29 -3.64 -3.59
N ARG A 82 -13.60 -3.61 -4.74
CA ARG A 82 -12.20 -3.15 -4.81
C ARG A 82 -12.08 -1.69 -4.42
N ASP A 83 -12.92 -0.83 -5.00
CA ASP A 83 -12.89 0.61 -4.73
C ASP A 83 -13.14 0.92 -3.25
N CYS A 84 -14.07 0.20 -2.62
CA CYS A 84 -14.33 0.34 -1.19
C CYS A 84 -13.12 -0.11 -0.35
N LEU A 85 -12.51 -1.25 -0.69
CA LEU A 85 -11.33 -1.76 0.02
C LEU A 85 -10.12 -0.85 -0.17
N GLU A 86 -9.91 -0.28 -1.35
CA GLU A 86 -8.86 0.70 -1.62
C GLU A 86 -9.06 1.99 -0.83
N SER A 87 -10.29 2.52 -0.81
CA SER A 87 -10.63 3.72 -0.04
C SER A 87 -10.37 3.51 1.46
N LEU A 88 -10.73 2.34 1.99
CA LEU A 88 -10.42 1.99 3.38
C LEU A 88 -8.91 1.75 3.59
N ALA A 89 -8.20 1.17 2.63
CA ALA A 89 -6.76 0.97 2.73
C ALA A 89 -6.01 2.31 2.76
N GLN A 90 -6.47 3.32 2.01
CA GLN A 90 -5.97 4.70 2.10
C GLN A 90 -6.21 5.29 3.49
N LEU A 91 -7.40 5.14 4.06
CA LEU A 91 -7.71 5.59 5.43
C LEU A 91 -6.81 4.92 6.48
N VAL A 92 -6.50 3.63 6.31
CA VAL A 92 -5.63 2.88 7.24
C VAL A 92 -4.18 3.38 7.22
N GLN A 93 -3.71 4.06 6.16
CA GLN A 93 -2.34 4.58 6.10
C GLN A 93 -2.02 5.59 7.19
N GLU A 94 -3.04 6.27 7.73
CA GLU A 94 -2.89 7.15 8.89
C GLU A 94 -2.52 6.41 10.18
N PHE A 95 -2.78 5.09 10.23
CA PHE A 95 -2.58 4.25 11.40
C PHE A 95 -1.41 3.27 11.26
N SER A 96 -1.15 2.77 10.05
CA SER A 96 -0.11 1.78 9.80
C SER A 96 0.41 1.81 8.37
N SER A 97 1.70 1.52 8.21
CA SER A 97 2.34 1.31 6.90
C SER A 97 2.30 -0.14 6.41
N ALA A 98 1.93 -1.07 7.29
CA ALA A 98 1.82 -2.50 7.00
C ALA A 98 0.34 -2.89 6.92
N ILE A 99 -0.19 -2.92 5.71
CA ILE A 99 -1.60 -3.11 5.38
C ILE A 99 -1.71 -4.29 4.42
N SER A 100 -2.62 -5.21 4.65
CA SER A 100 -2.93 -6.32 3.76
C SER A 100 -4.42 -6.28 3.42
N VAL A 101 -4.72 -6.13 2.14
CA VAL A 101 -6.10 -6.19 1.62
C VAL A 101 -6.45 -7.65 1.38
N GLN A 102 -7.58 -8.07 1.94
CA GLN A 102 -8.13 -9.42 1.86
C GLN A 102 -9.55 -9.37 1.26
N PRO A 103 -10.08 -10.49 0.77
CA PRO A 103 -11.48 -10.52 0.30
C PRO A 103 -12.42 -10.09 1.44
N GLN A 104 -13.17 -9.01 1.21
CA GLN A 104 -14.11 -8.40 2.17
C GLN A 104 -13.47 -7.96 3.50
N ALA A 105 -12.14 -7.78 3.55
CA ALA A 105 -11.46 -7.42 4.80
C ALA A 105 -10.18 -6.63 4.58
N ILE A 106 -9.80 -5.84 5.58
CA ILE A 106 -8.50 -5.16 5.62
C ILE A 106 -7.83 -5.50 6.93
N VAL A 107 -6.57 -5.89 6.85
CA VAL A 107 -5.74 -6.25 8.00
C VAL A 107 -4.55 -5.32 8.06
N PHE A 108 -4.20 -4.78 9.23
CA PHE A 108 -3.03 -3.90 9.38
C PHE A 108 -2.34 -4.04 10.72
N GLU A 109 -1.04 -3.76 10.74
CA GLU A 109 -0.19 -3.89 11.93
C GLU A 109 -0.44 -2.72 12.88
N ILE A 110 -0.81 -2.99 14.13
CA ILE A 110 -1.10 -1.94 15.13
C ILE A 110 -0.08 -1.90 16.26
N ARG A 111 0.72 -2.94 16.53
CA ARG A 111 1.61 -2.99 17.71
C ARG A 111 2.54 -1.79 17.78
N SER A 112 3.08 -1.38 16.64
CA SER A 112 4.01 -0.25 16.54
C SER A 112 3.36 1.09 16.92
N GLY A 113 2.09 1.29 16.53
CA GLY A 113 1.35 2.54 16.75
C GLY A 113 0.62 2.65 18.10
N LEU A 114 0.49 1.58 18.87
CA LEU A 114 -0.37 1.59 20.06
C LEU A 114 0.01 2.61 21.14
N ASN A 115 1.30 2.91 21.30
CA ASN A 115 1.72 3.95 22.25
C ASN A 115 1.33 5.36 21.77
N TYR A 116 1.36 5.60 20.46
CA TYR A 116 0.99 6.89 19.86
C TYR A 116 -0.51 7.15 20.00
N PHE A 117 -1.34 6.14 19.79
CA PHE A 117 -2.80 6.27 19.87
C PHE A 117 -3.36 6.11 21.29
N GLY A 118 -2.53 5.90 22.31
CA GLY A 118 -3.00 5.73 23.70
C GLY A 118 -3.65 4.37 24.00
N GLY A 119 -3.32 3.33 23.23
CA GLY A 119 -3.82 1.97 23.41
C GLY A 119 -4.76 1.48 22.32
N ALA A 120 -5.17 0.21 22.41
CA ALA A 120 -5.91 -0.47 21.34
C ALA A 120 -7.37 -0.02 21.25
N GLU A 121 -7.97 0.33 22.38
CA GLU A 121 -9.35 0.82 22.44
C GLU A 121 -9.49 2.20 21.83
N SER A 122 -8.56 3.11 22.14
CA SER A 122 -8.53 4.46 21.55
C SER A 122 -8.26 4.41 20.04
N LEU A 123 -7.30 3.58 19.61
CA LEU A 123 -7.06 3.32 18.18
C LEU A 123 -8.31 2.78 17.50
N HIS A 124 -8.96 1.77 18.10
CA HIS A 124 -10.19 1.19 17.57
C HIS A 124 -11.32 2.24 17.48
N ALA A 125 -11.52 3.06 18.51
CA ALA A 125 -12.57 4.08 18.51
C ALA A 125 -12.33 5.13 17.40
N SER A 126 -11.10 5.64 17.28
CA SER A 126 -10.71 6.59 16.25
C SER A 126 -10.88 6.01 14.83
N PHE A 127 -10.41 4.78 14.63
CA PHE A 127 -10.55 4.09 13.35
C PHE A 127 -12.02 3.79 13.01
N LYS A 128 -12.81 3.36 14.00
CA LYS A 128 -14.22 3.00 13.84
C LYS A 128 -15.07 4.19 13.40
N GLU A 129 -14.85 5.36 14.01
CA GLU A 129 -15.51 6.61 13.59
C GLU A 129 -15.24 6.90 12.11
N LYS A 130 -13.96 6.92 11.71
CA LYS A 130 -13.57 7.20 10.32
C LYS A 130 -14.10 6.16 9.33
N ALA A 131 -14.00 4.87 9.67
CA ALA A 131 -14.50 3.78 8.84
C ALA A 131 -16.03 3.88 8.66
N ARG A 132 -16.78 4.22 9.70
CA ARG A 132 -18.23 4.43 9.61
C ARG A 132 -18.60 5.60 8.71
N THR A 133 -17.89 6.72 8.81
CA THR A 133 -18.09 7.87 7.92
C THR A 133 -17.87 7.50 6.46
N LEU A 134 -16.80 6.75 6.17
CA LEU A 134 -16.51 6.27 4.81
C LEU A 134 -17.61 5.34 4.29
N LEU A 135 -18.04 4.36 5.09
CA LEU A 135 -19.11 3.43 4.72
C LEU A 135 -20.44 4.15 4.50
N ALA A 136 -20.78 5.11 5.37
CA ALA A 136 -21.99 5.92 5.25
C ALA A 136 -22.00 6.78 3.98
N ALA A 137 -20.85 7.37 3.61
CA ALA A 137 -20.71 8.12 2.36
C ALA A 137 -20.95 7.26 1.11
N ARG A 138 -20.78 5.94 1.22
CA ARG A 138 -21.04 4.96 0.15
C ARG A 138 -22.38 4.24 0.30
N SER A 139 -23.26 4.70 1.19
CA SER A 139 -24.55 4.07 1.47
C SER A 139 -24.47 2.59 1.88
N LEU A 140 -23.34 2.19 2.50
CA LEU A 140 -23.14 0.85 3.03
C LEU A 140 -23.50 0.78 4.53
N PRO A 141 -23.95 -0.39 5.02
CA PRO A 141 -24.14 -0.61 6.45
C PRO A 141 -22.88 -0.26 7.26
N SER A 142 -23.07 0.39 8.40
CA SER A 142 -21.99 0.87 9.28
C SER A 142 -21.50 -0.18 10.29
N GLU A 143 -22.08 -1.39 10.23
CA GLU A 143 -21.71 -2.54 11.04
C GLU A 143 -20.61 -3.34 10.37
N PHE A 144 -19.61 -3.75 11.13
CA PHE A 144 -18.50 -4.57 10.67
C PHE A 144 -17.96 -5.41 11.82
N GLY A 145 -17.42 -6.57 11.49
CA GLY A 145 -16.67 -7.38 12.44
C GLY A 145 -15.26 -6.86 12.57
N TYR A 146 -14.68 -6.92 13.76
CA TYR A 146 -13.26 -6.63 13.94
C TYR A 146 -12.61 -7.62 14.88
N ALA A 147 -11.30 -7.73 14.82
CA ALA A 147 -10.52 -8.47 15.81
C ALA A 147 -9.06 -8.05 15.71
N ALA A 148 -8.27 -8.35 16.73
CA ALA A 148 -6.83 -8.24 16.60
C ALA A 148 -6.11 -9.43 17.20
N CYS A 149 -5.13 -9.97 16.48
CA CYS A 149 -4.26 -11.02 17.01
C CYS A 149 -2.87 -11.03 16.36
N PRO A 150 -1.91 -11.85 16.84
CA PRO A 150 -0.54 -11.81 16.32
C PRO A 150 -0.36 -12.35 14.90
N THR A 151 -1.41 -12.92 14.30
CA THR A 151 -1.42 -13.48 12.93
C THR A 151 -2.46 -12.76 12.07
N ILE A 152 -2.20 -12.68 10.76
CA ILE A 152 -3.13 -12.02 9.82
C ILE A 152 -4.36 -12.92 9.65
N GLU A 153 -4.16 -14.19 9.28
CA GLU A 153 -5.27 -15.15 9.13
C GLU A 153 -6.06 -15.35 10.42
N GLY A 154 -5.41 -15.34 11.59
CA GLY A 154 -6.13 -15.46 12.86
C GLY A 154 -7.03 -14.25 13.12
N SER A 155 -6.56 -13.04 12.76
CA SER A 155 -7.33 -11.81 12.93
C SER A 155 -8.52 -11.79 11.98
N LEU A 156 -8.34 -12.28 10.76
CA LEU A 156 -9.41 -12.44 9.79
C LEU A 156 -10.49 -13.42 10.27
N LEU A 157 -10.10 -14.60 10.76
CA LEU A 157 -11.05 -15.60 11.26
C LEU A 157 -11.81 -15.10 12.49
N LEU A 158 -11.14 -14.44 13.44
CA LEU A 158 -11.78 -13.84 14.61
C LEU A 158 -12.76 -12.72 14.22
N ALA A 159 -12.38 -11.85 13.28
CA ALA A 159 -13.24 -10.78 12.81
C ALA A 159 -14.51 -11.31 12.12
N ARG A 160 -14.38 -12.41 11.36
CA ARG A 160 -15.53 -13.13 10.77
C ARG A 160 -16.42 -13.80 11.81
N GLY A 161 -15.87 -14.18 12.95
CA GLY A 161 -16.62 -14.77 14.07
C GLY A 161 -17.61 -13.80 14.73
N GLY A 162 -17.40 -12.49 14.60
CA GLY A 162 -18.28 -11.45 15.16
C GLY A 162 -18.07 -11.11 16.64
N ASP A 163 -17.22 -11.86 17.34
CA ASP A 163 -16.99 -11.70 18.79
C ASP A 163 -16.06 -10.53 19.17
N ASN A 164 -15.63 -9.71 18.19
CA ASN A 164 -14.90 -8.46 18.42
C ASN A 164 -13.71 -8.58 19.39
N THR A 165 -12.96 -9.68 19.26
CA THR A 165 -11.98 -10.13 20.26
C THR A 165 -10.56 -9.60 19.98
N LEU A 166 -9.86 -9.20 21.05
CA LEU A 166 -8.45 -8.81 21.01
C LEU A 166 -7.59 -9.86 21.73
N VAL A 167 -6.71 -10.53 20.98
CA VAL A 167 -5.80 -11.55 21.49
C VAL A 167 -4.37 -11.03 21.35
N TYR A 168 -3.73 -10.65 22.46
CA TYR A 168 -2.36 -10.11 22.40
C TYR A 168 -1.27 -11.18 22.33
N ARG A 169 -1.56 -12.35 22.91
CA ARG A 169 -0.57 -13.39 23.19
C ARG A 169 -0.80 -14.60 22.29
N LYS A 170 0.27 -15.09 21.67
CA LYS A 170 0.21 -16.24 20.76
C LYS A 170 -0.33 -17.49 21.45
N GLU A 171 -0.07 -17.63 22.74
CA GLU A 171 -0.50 -18.77 23.56
C GLU A 171 -2.03 -18.88 23.64
N ASN A 172 -2.73 -17.74 23.55
CA ASN A 172 -4.19 -17.67 23.61
C ASN A 172 -4.86 -17.86 22.25
N LEU A 173 -4.09 -17.90 21.14
CA LEU A 173 -4.65 -18.04 19.78
C LEU A 173 -5.43 -19.33 19.61
N ASN A 174 -4.88 -20.46 20.10
CA ASN A 174 -5.60 -21.73 20.08
C ASN A 174 -6.90 -21.60 20.88
N SER A 175 -6.92 -21.08 22.10
CA SER A 175 -8.20 -21.02 22.82
C SER A 175 -9.24 -20.11 22.13
N ALA A 176 -8.80 -18.95 21.60
CA ALA A 176 -9.69 -17.98 20.97
C ALA A 176 -10.24 -18.46 19.63
N LEU A 177 -9.38 -18.92 18.71
CA LEU A 177 -9.82 -19.38 17.39
C LEU A 177 -10.71 -20.62 17.49
N GLY A 178 -10.66 -21.37 18.61
CA GLY A 178 -11.22 -22.72 18.69
C GLY A 178 -12.69 -22.72 18.96
N GLN A 179 -13.17 -21.59 19.47
CA GLN A 179 -14.57 -21.33 19.75
C GLN A 179 -15.33 -20.99 18.47
N LEU A 180 -14.62 -20.58 17.41
CA LEU A 180 -15.20 -20.20 16.13
C LEU A 180 -15.84 -21.38 15.40
N SER A 181 -16.97 -21.11 14.75
CA SER A 181 -17.62 -22.02 13.81
C SER A 181 -16.74 -22.27 12.58
N ILE A 182 -16.82 -23.47 12.00
CA ILE A 182 -16.15 -23.79 10.73
C ILE A 182 -16.61 -22.90 9.56
N GLU A 183 -17.77 -22.24 9.68
CA GLU A 183 -18.31 -21.32 8.68
C GLU A 183 -17.39 -20.11 8.46
N THR A 184 -16.63 -19.70 9.49
CA THR A 184 -15.66 -18.59 9.41
C THR A 184 -14.54 -18.81 8.38
N LEU A 185 -14.26 -20.07 8.03
CA LEU A 185 -13.28 -20.43 7.00
C LEU A 185 -13.76 -20.09 5.58
N GLN A 186 -15.06 -19.84 5.38
CA GLN A 186 -15.67 -19.54 4.07
C GLN A 186 -15.23 -20.53 2.97
N LEU A 187 -15.22 -21.82 3.31
CA LEU A 187 -14.81 -22.87 2.39
C LEU A 187 -15.82 -23.05 1.26
N LYS A 188 -15.36 -23.59 0.13
CA LYS A 188 -16.24 -24.06 -0.94
C LYS A 188 -17.28 -25.07 -0.40
N PRO A 189 -18.46 -25.21 -1.04
CA PRO A 189 -19.54 -26.06 -0.53
C PRO A 189 -19.13 -27.52 -0.27
N GLU A 190 -18.32 -28.09 -1.15
CA GLU A 190 -17.84 -29.47 -1.06
C GLU A 190 -16.96 -29.76 0.18
N PRO A 191 -15.82 -29.07 0.40
CA PRO A 191 -15.03 -29.28 1.61
C PRO A 191 -15.79 -28.90 2.88
N HIS A 192 -16.65 -27.88 2.85
CA HIS A 192 -17.51 -27.52 3.98
C HIS A 192 -18.44 -28.67 4.38
N ARG A 193 -19.18 -29.26 3.42
CA ARG A 193 -20.07 -30.39 3.67
C ARG A 193 -19.34 -31.61 4.23
N ARG A 194 -18.11 -31.90 3.74
CA ARG A 194 -17.30 -32.99 4.28
C ARG A 194 -16.94 -32.80 5.74
N LEU A 195 -16.57 -31.58 6.15
CA LEU A 195 -16.27 -31.28 7.56
C LEU A 195 -17.50 -31.49 8.46
N ILE A 196 -18.66 -31.00 8.03
CA ILE A 196 -19.92 -31.22 8.75
C ILE A 196 -20.25 -32.71 8.86
N ASN A 197 -20.11 -33.47 7.78
CA ASN A 197 -20.37 -34.91 7.77
C ASN A 197 -19.39 -35.71 8.66
N MET A 198 -18.20 -35.17 8.91
CA MET A 198 -17.24 -35.72 9.88
C MET A 198 -17.56 -35.35 11.33
N GLY A 199 -18.62 -34.57 11.58
CA GLY A 199 -19.02 -34.09 12.90
C GLY A 199 -18.23 -32.86 13.39
N ILE A 200 -17.42 -32.23 12.53
CA ILE A 200 -16.58 -31.08 12.87
C ILE A 200 -17.46 -29.83 12.74
N ARG A 201 -17.64 -29.09 13.84
CA ARG A 201 -18.47 -27.88 13.86
C ARG A 201 -17.69 -26.65 14.28
N ARG A 202 -16.62 -26.80 15.05
CA ARG A 202 -15.76 -25.71 15.50
C ARG A 202 -14.33 -25.88 15.01
N LEU A 203 -13.58 -24.79 14.92
CA LEU A 203 -12.15 -24.87 14.60
C LEU A 203 -11.36 -25.63 15.67
N GLY A 204 -11.85 -25.64 16.92
CA GLY A 204 -11.31 -26.48 17.99
C GLY A 204 -11.28 -27.96 17.65
N ASP A 205 -12.31 -28.45 16.95
CA ASP A 205 -12.41 -29.84 16.53
C ASP A 205 -11.36 -30.18 15.47
N LEU A 206 -11.07 -29.22 14.57
CA LEU A 206 -10.04 -29.37 13.53
C LEU A 206 -8.64 -29.59 14.10
N TRP A 207 -8.30 -28.92 15.21
CA TRP A 207 -6.96 -29.03 15.80
C TRP A 207 -6.69 -30.37 16.47
N ARG A 208 -7.75 -31.11 16.81
CA ARG A 208 -7.66 -32.45 17.39
C ARG A 208 -7.39 -33.51 16.33
N LEU A 209 -7.53 -33.17 15.04
CA LEU A 209 -7.37 -34.11 13.95
C LEU A 209 -5.89 -34.27 13.54
N PRO A 210 -5.49 -35.46 13.08
CA PRO A 210 -4.12 -35.69 12.61
C PRO A 210 -3.84 -34.87 11.34
N PRO A 211 -2.74 -34.10 11.29
CA PRO A 211 -2.44 -33.18 10.18
C PRO A 211 -2.22 -33.91 8.85
N ALA A 212 -1.67 -35.12 8.88
CA ALA A 212 -1.50 -35.95 7.68
C ALA A 212 -2.85 -36.32 7.02
N GLY A 213 -3.87 -36.62 7.83
CA GLY A 213 -5.21 -36.92 7.36
C GLY A 213 -5.90 -35.70 6.76
N LEU A 214 -5.73 -34.53 7.39
CA LEU A 214 -6.24 -33.25 6.86
C LEU A 214 -5.61 -32.91 5.51
N ARG A 215 -4.27 -33.01 5.40
CA ARG A 215 -3.56 -32.75 4.14
C ARG A 215 -4.04 -33.65 2.99
N ARG A 216 -4.23 -34.95 3.25
CA ARG A 216 -4.68 -35.91 2.22
C ARG A 216 -6.11 -35.65 1.74
N ARG A 217 -7.01 -35.19 2.63
CA ARG A 217 -8.45 -35.01 2.32
C ARG A 217 -8.81 -33.62 1.80
N PHE A 218 -8.11 -32.59 2.28
CA PHE A 218 -8.42 -31.17 2.00
C PHE A 218 -7.30 -30.43 1.27
N GLY A 219 -6.14 -31.06 1.07
CA GLY A 219 -4.99 -30.47 0.37
C GLY A 219 -4.01 -29.74 1.29
N SER A 220 -2.87 -29.33 0.71
CA SER A 220 -1.82 -28.57 1.39
C SER A 220 -2.27 -27.18 1.80
N ASP A 221 -3.06 -26.52 0.95
CA ASP A 221 -3.40 -25.10 1.11
C ASP A 221 -4.31 -24.89 2.32
N PHE A 222 -5.24 -25.82 2.54
CA PHE A 222 -6.09 -25.84 3.73
C PHE A 222 -5.28 -25.98 5.01
N LEU A 223 -4.31 -26.91 5.03
CA LEU A 223 -3.43 -27.09 6.20
C LEU A 223 -2.52 -25.87 6.41
N ALA A 224 -2.05 -25.24 5.32
CA ALA A 224 -1.26 -24.02 5.37
C ALA A 224 -2.06 -22.86 5.98
N LEU A 225 -3.33 -22.68 5.59
CA LEU A 225 -4.22 -21.68 6.18
C LEU A 225 -4.37 -21.86 7.70
N ILE A 226 -4.63 -23.10 8.16
CA ILE A 226 -4.72 -23.39 9.60
C ILE A 226 -3.40 -23.07 10.31
N ASN A 227 -2.27 -23.48 9.72
CA ASN A 227 -0.97 -23.24 10.32
C ASN A 227 -0.60 -21.75 10.36
N LYS A 228 -1.01 -20.95 9.38
CA LYS A 228 -0.84 -19.49 9.39
C LYS A 228 -1.71 -18.85 10.48
N ALA A 229 -2.99 -19.24 10.58
CA ALA A 229 -3.90 -18.73 11.61
C ALA A 229 -3.36 -18.98 13.03
N LEU A 230 -2.81 -20.17 13.29
CA LEU A 230 -2.18 -20.54 14.57
C LEU A 230 -0.75 -19.98 14.76
N GLY A 231 -0.18 -19.32 13.74
CA GLY A 231 1.17 -18.79 13.74
C GLY A 231 2.27 -19.86 13.76
N LYS A 232 1.95 -21.09 13.32
CA LYS A 232 2.91 -22.20 13.16
C LYS A 232 3.71 -22.09 11.86
N ALA A 233 3.10 -21.50 10.82
CA ALA A 233 3.76 -21.20 9.56
C ALA A 233 3.92 -19.67 9.40
N PRO A 234 5.03 -19.19 8.82
CA PRO A 234 5.16 -17.79 8.47
C PRO A 234 4.15 -17.42 7.38
N GLU A 235 3.63 -16.20 7.47
CA GLU A 235 2.71 -15.64 6.50
C GLU A 235 3.35 -14.41 5.86
N PRO A 236 3.69 -14.45 4.56
CA PRO A 236 4.25 -13.28 3.88
C PRO A 236 3.18 -12.19 3.76
N ILE A 237 3.51 -10.98 4.22
CA ILE A 237 2.63 -9.83 4.12
C ILE A 237 2.65 -9.32 2.69
N LYS A 238 1.51 -9.42 2.00
CA LYS A 238 1.29 -8.70 0.74
C LYS A 238 0.87 -7.28 1.10
N ASN A 239 1.85 -6.38 1.20
CA ASN A 239 1.58 -5.01 1.62
C ASN A 239 0.79 -4.27 0.53
N TYR A 240 -0.25 -3.54 0.93
CA TYR A 240 -0.94 -2.60 0.06
C TYR A 240 -0.01 -1.42 -0.22
N LEU A 241 0.25 -1.19 -1.50
CA LEU A 241 0.98 -0.03 -1.98
C LEU A 241 -0.04 0.92 -2.59
N PRO A 242 -0.22 2.13 -2.03
CA PRO A 242 -1.11 3.10 -2.65
C PRO A 242 -0.63 3.39 -4.07
N PRO A 243 -1.57 3.59 -5.02
CA PRO A 243 -1.19 4.10 -6.32
C PRO A 243 -0.44 5.43 -6.15
N PRO A 244 0.63 5.66 -6.93
CA PRO A 244 1.32 6.93 -6.89
C PRO A 244 0.34 8.05 -7.26
N ALA A 245 0.37 9.14 -6.50
CA ALA A 245 -0.38 10.33 -6.77
C ALA A 245 0.56 11.52 -6.63
N PHE A 246 0.54 12.41 -7.62
CA PHE A 246 1.28 13.67 -7.59
C PHE A 246 0.30 14.79 -7.89
N VAL A 247 0.17 15.71 -6.93
CA VAL A 247 -0.55 16.95 -7.08
C VAL A 247 0.32 18.03 -6.46
N HIS A 248 0.68 19.03 -7.26
CA HIS A 248 1.40 20.20 -6.80
C HIS A 248 0.58 21.45 -7.16
N SER A 249 0.27 22.27 -6.17
CA SER A 249 -0.49 23.51 -6.36
C SER A 249 0.36 24.69 -5.92
N TYR A 250 0.42 25.72 -6.74
CA TYR A 250 1.17 26.94 -6.48
C TYR A 250 0.24 28.15 -6.60
N GLU A 251 0.14 28.94 -5.55
CA GLU A 251 -0.65 30.18 -5.51
C GLU A 251 0.23 31.36 -5.93
N LEU A 252 -0.22 32.13 -6.91
CA LEU A 252 0.53 33.25 -7.45
C LEU A 252 0.41 34.47 -6.51
N PRO A 253 1.49 35.23 -6.29
CA PRO A 253 1.46 36.40 -5.41
C PRO A 253 0.62 37.57 -5.96
N TYR A 254 0.37 37.58 -7.27
CA TYR A 254 -0.48 38.53 -7.97
C TYR A 254 -1.13 37.85 -9.16
N GLU A 255 -2.27 38.38 -9.58
CA GLU A 255 -2.99 37.87 -10.73
C GLU A 255 -2.20 38.07 -12.03
N VAL A 256 -2.08 37.00 -12.82
CA VAL A 256 -1.30 37.01 -14.06
C VAL A 256 -2.20 36.78 -15.25
N GLU A 257 -2.26 37.75 -16.16
CA GLU A 257 -2.95 37.63 -17.45
C GLU A 257 -2.04 37.12 -18.57
N ASN A 258 -0.72 37.21 -18.38
CA ASN A 258 0.25 36.96 -19.44
C ASN A 258 0.92 35.58 -19.27
N LEU A 259 0.65 34.66 -20.20
CA LEU A 259 1.16 33.29 -20.20
C LEU A 259 2.68 33.21 -20.06
N SER A 260 3.41 34.15 -20.68
CA SER A 260 4.88 34.18 -20.62
C SER A 260 5.43 34.30 -19.20
N ARG A 261 4.66 34.88 -18.27
CA ARG A 261 5.04 34.98 -16.85
C ARG A 261 4.76 33.71 -16.06
N LEU A 262 3.90 32.82 -16.56
CA LEU A 262 3.57 31.56 -15.92
C LEU A 262 4.60 30.46 -16.22
N ARG A 263 5.24 30.51 -17.40
CA ARG A 263 6.25 29.53 -17.83
C ARG A 263 7.33 29.19 -16.79
N PRO A 264 8.02 30.15 -16.15
CA PRO A 264 9.05 29.82 -15.17
C PRO A 264 8.48 29.12 -13.93
N VAL A 265 7.24 29.45 -13.53
CA VAL A 265 6.55 28.78 -12.43
C VAL A 265 6.24 27.35 -12.82
N VAL A 266 5.68 27.14 -14.01
CA VAL A 266 5.37 25.80 -14.52
C VAL A 266 6.62 24.95 -14.67
N ASP A 267 7.74 25.51 -15.15
CA ASP A 267 9.02 24.82 -15.26
C ASP A 267 9.52 24.29 -13.90
N GLU A 268 9.41 25.11 -12.84
CA GLU A 268 9.75 24.68 -11.49
C GLU A 268 8.81 23.57 -10.98
N MET A 269 7.50 23.68 -11.23
CA MET A 269 6.54 22.64 -10.87
C MET A 269 6.83 21.31 -11.61
N VAL A 270 7.23 21.39 -12.88
CA VAL A 270 7.62 20.23 -13.69
C VAL A 270 8.95 19.64 -13.23
N ALA A 271 9.90 20.46 -12.79
CA ALA A 271 11.14 19.98 -12.18
C ALA A 271 10.87 19.14 -10.92
N GLN A 272 10.00 19.64 -10.02
CA GLN A 272 9.58 18.90 -8.83
C GLN A 272 8.84 17.59 -9.18
N LEU A 273 8.01 17.61 -10.22
CA LEU A 273 7.39 16.41 -10.76
C LEU A 273 8.45 15.40 -11.24
N CYS A 274 9.43 15.83 -12.03
CA CYS A 274 10.49 14.96 -12.53
C CYS A 274 11.29 14.33 -11.39
N ASP A 275 11.56 15.09 -10.32
CA ASP A 275 12.25 14.55 -9.14
C ASP A 275 11.39 13.53 -8.41
N PHE A 276 10.09 13.78 -8.24
CA PHE A 276 9.16 12.78 -7.68
C PHE A 276 9.14 11.48 -8.51
N LEU A 277 9.04 11.60 -9.84
CA LEU A 277 9.05 10.48 -10.77
C LEU A 277 10.35 9.68 -10.68
N ARG A 278 11.50 10.35 -10.60
CA ARG A 278 12.82 9.69 -10.46
C ARG A 278 12.94 8.94 -9.14
N HIS A 279 12.52 9.53 -8.03
CA HIS A 279 12.62 8.89 -6.71
C HIS A 279 11.73 7.65 -6.57
N ARG A 280 10.66 7.56 -7.36
CA ARG A 280 9.72 6.42 -7.34
C ARG A 280 9.89 5.46 -8.52
N GLU A 281 10.90 5.68 -9.37
CA GLU A 281 11.11 4.91 -10.61
C GLU A 281 9.85 4.85 -11.49
N LEU A 282 9.22 6.01 -11.70
CA LEU A 282 8.00 6.18 -12.50
C LEU A 282 8.25 7.12 -13.69
N CYS A 283 7.33 7.05 -14.66
CA CYS A 283 7.13 8.02 -15.73
C CYS A 283 5.69 8.53 -15.72
N ALA A 284 5.46 9.70 -16.31
CA ALA A 284 4.12 10.23 -16.54
C ALA A 284 3.72 10.04 -18.01
N SER A 285 2.54 9.49 -18.25
CA SER A 285 1.92 9.39 -19.58
C SER A 285 0.82 10.42 -19.80
N THR A 286 0.19 10.92 -18.74
CA THR A 286 -0.78 12.02 -18.87
C THR A 286 -0.66 12.97 -17.69
N ILE A 287 -0.60 14.25 -18.00
CA ILE A 287 -0.42 15.34 -17.05
C ILE A 287 -1.54 16.35 -17.28
N GLU A 288 -2.15 16.79 -16.20
CA GLU A 288 -3.17 17.83 -16.18
C GLU A 288 -2.56 19.09 -15.54
N LEU A 289 -2.55 20.19 -16.28
CA LEU A 289 -2.22 21.53 -15.77
C LEU A 289 -3.50 22.35 -15.70
N SER A 290 -3.95 22.69 -14.49
CA SER A 290 -5.11 23.56 -14.27
C SER A 290 -4.68 24.98 -13.93
N LEU A 291 -5.16 25.96 -14.69
CA LEU A 291 -5.05 27.38 -14.41
C LEU A 291 -6.31 27.82 -13.64
N LEU A 292 -6.14 28.17 -12.36
CA LEU A 292 -7.23 28.57 -11.48
C LEU A 292 -7.48 30.08 -11.59
N HIS A 293 -8.76 30.46 -11.69
CA HIS A 293 -9.22 31.84 -11.81
C HIS A 293 -10.06 32.23 -10.59
N GLU A 294 -10.06 33.51 -10.19
CA GLU A 294 -10.76 33.97 -8.98
C GLU A 294 -12.29 33.76 -9.05
N ARG A 295 -12.91 33.97 -10.22
CA ARG A 295 -14.38 34.01 -10.40
C ARG A 295 -14.91 33.11 -11.52
N ARG A 296 -14.09 32.20 -12.02
CA ARG A 296 -14.44 31.29 -13.12
C ARG A 296 -13.92 29.89 -12.85
N GLU A 297 -14.49 28.93 -13.55
CA GLU A 297 -13.97 27.56 -13.57
C GLU A 297 -12.53 27.54 -14.08
N ALA A 298 -11.75 26.58 -13.58
CA ALA A 298 -10.35 26.44 -13.94
C ALA A 298 -10.20 26.12 -15.43
N THR A 299 -9.24 26.75 -16.11
CA THR A 299 -8.85 26.33 -17.45
C THR A 299 -7.96 25.10 -17.32
N GLN A 300 -8.50 23.93 -17.65
CA GLN A 300 -7.77 22.65 -17.59
C GLN A 300 -7.06 22.39 -18.91
N LEU A 301 -5.80 21.98 -18.81
CA LEU A 301 -4.99 21.55 -19.94
C LEU A 301 -4.52 20.11 -19.71
N ASP A 302 -5.09 19.19 -20.46
CA ASP A 302 -4.68 17.80 -20.48
C ASP A 302 -3.59 17.58 -21.53
N VAL A 303 -2.42 17.17 -21.07
CA VAL A 303 -1.26 16.86 -21.91
C VAL A 303 -1.03 15.35 -21.86
N GLY A 304 -1.49 14.66 -22.91
CA GLY A 304 -1.25 13.24 -23.13
C GLY A 304 0.08 13.02 -23.85
N LEU A 305 0.88 12.09 -23.33
CA LEU A 305 2.10 11.60 -23.96
C LEU A 305 1.84 10.22 -24.56
N ARG A 306 2.34 10.01 -25.77
CA ARG A 306 2.31 8.71 -26.45
C ARG A 306 3.39 7.80 -25.89
N GLN A 307 4.51 8.36 -25.46
CA GLN A 307 5.55 7.66 -24.71
C GLN A 307 5.70 8.27 -23.32
N ALA A 308 5.52 7.44 -22.29
CA ALA A 308 5.66 7.86 -20.90
C ALA A 308 7.04 8.46 -20.66
N SER A 309 7.08 9.70 -20.17
CA SER A 309 8.31 10.46 -20.02
C SER A 309 8.50 10.96 -18.60
N ARG A 310 9.77 11.19 -18.26
CA ARG A 310 10.24 11.82 -17.03
C ARG A 310 11.27 12.92 -17.30
N SER A 311 11.37 13.36 -18.55
CA SER A 311 12.29 14.41 -18.99
C SER A 311 11.61 15.77 -18.90
N GLN A 312 12.14 16.65 -18.04
CA GLN A 312 11.64 18.02 -17.89
C GLN A 312 11.58 18.75 -19.23
N GLN A 313 12.62 18.63 -20.07
CA GLN A 313 12.66 19.28 -21.38
C GLN A 313 11.51 18.82 -22.29
N HIS A 314 11.18 17.53 -22.25
CA HIS A 314 10.10 16.96 -23.07
C HIS A 314 8.72 17.40 -22.56
N LEU A 315 8.51 17.36 -21.24
CA LEU A 315 7.25 17.79 -20.64
C LEU A 315 7.00 19.28 -20.86
N MET A 316 8.02 20.12 -20.64
CA MET A 316 7.92 21.56 -20.86
C MET A 316 7.64 21.92 -22.30
N LEU A 317 8.28 21.24 -23.25
CA LEU A 317 8.05 21.43 -24.67
C LEU A 317 6.58 21.18 -25.06
N LEU A 318 5.94 20.13 -24.53
CA LEU A 318 4.53 19.85 -24.80
C LEU A 318 3.63 20.90 -24.14
N ILE A 319 3.90 21.23 -22.87
CA ILE A 319 3.13 22.26 -22.15
C ILE A 319 3.25 23.62 -22.86
N ASP A 320 4.45 24.02 -23.28
CA ASP A 320 4.69 25.27 -24.00
C ASP A 320 3.89 25.33 -25.31
N THR A 321 3.82 24.20 -26.04
CA THR A 321 3.06 24.08 -27.29
C THR A 321 1.57 24.33 -27.05
N HIS A 322 1.04 23.80 -25.96
CA HIS A 322 -0.34 24.02 -25.57
C HIS A 322 -0.59 25.44 -25.04
N LEU A 323 0.34 25.99 -24.23
CA LEU A 323 0.25 27.36 -23.74
C LEU A 323 0.28 28.37 -24.90
N ASP A 324 1.09 28.15 -25.94
CA ASP A 324 1.15 29.03 -27.12
C ASP A 324 -0.19 29.16 -27.86
N THR A 325 -1.00 28.10 -27.85
CA THR A 325 -2.30 28.04 -28.52
C THR A 325 -3.43 28.53 -27.60
N LEU A 326 -3.20 28.53 -26.29
CA LEU A 326 -4.19 28.84 -25.28
C LEU A 326 -4.44 30.35 -25.17
N GLN A 327 -5.70 30.76 -25.15
CA GLN A 327 -6.09 32.11 -24.76
C GLN A 327 -6.67 32.08 -23.35
N ILE A 328 -6.07 32.81 -22.43
CA ILE A 328 -6.56 32.83 -21.05
C ILE A 328 -7.85 33.66 -20.97
N PRO A 329 -8.96 33.08 -20.47
CA PRO A 329 -10.24 33.80 -20.41
C PRO A 329 -10.34 34.80 -19.25
N ALA A 330 -9.48 34.69 -18.23
CA ALA A 330 -9.44 35.52 -17.03
C ALA A 330 -8.05 35.48 -16.37
N PRO A 331 -7.68 36.44 -15.51
CA PRO A 331 -6.41 36.39 -14.79
C PRO A 331 -6.25 35.10 -13.98
N VAL A 332 -5.03 34.56 -13.94
CA VAL A 332 -4.70 33.33 -13.20
C VAL A 332 -4.26 33.69 -11.79
N THR A 333 -4.87 33.06 -10.79
CA THR A 333 -4.57 33.23 -9.36
C THR A 333 -3.72 32.08 -8.83
N ALA A 334 -3.89 30.87 -9.35
CA ALA A 334 -3.09 29.71 -8.96
C ALA A 334 -2.92 28.71 -10.11
N LEU A 335 -1.88 27.90 -10.00
CA LEU A 335 -1.57 26.80 -10.91
C LEU A 335 -1.66 25.49 -10.16
N ARG A 336 -2.21 24.45 -10.79
CA ARG A 336 -2.20 23.09 -10.27
C ARG A 336 -1.68 22.13 -11.32
N LEU A 337 -0.65 21.37 -10.97
CA LEU A 337 -0.09 20.31 -11.78
C LEU A 337 -0.45 18.96 -11.14
N ARG A 338 -1.09 18.09 -11.91
CA ARG A 338 -1.46 16.74 -11.50
C ARG A 338 -1.01 15.74 -12.55
N VAL A 339 -0.55 14.58 -12.12
CA VAL A 339 -0.38 13.43 -13.02
C VAL A 339 -1.63 12.56 -12.92
N THR A 340 -2.27 12.32 -14.05
CA THR A 340 -3.47 11.47 -14.13
C THR A 340 -3.10 10.02 -14.37
N GLN A 341 -2.03 9.77 -15.13
CA GLN A 341 -1.54 8.42 -15.40
C GLN A 341 -0.02 8.30 -15.19
N PHE A 342 0.36 7.33 -14.37
CA PHE A 342 1.74 6.94 -14.11
C PHE A 342 2.03 5.60 -14.75
N ASP A 343 3.22 5.46 -15.32
CA ASP A 343 3.75 4.19 -15.81
C ASP A 343 5.05 3.84 -15.08
N ALA A 344 5.33 2.54 -14.96
CA ALA A 344 6.59 2.07 -14.38
C ALA A 344 7.75 2.47 -15.30
N PHE A 345 8.81 3.04 -14.72
CA PHE A 345 10.02 3.30 -15.49
C PHE A 345 10.76 1.98 -15.72
N MET A 346 10.79 1.54 -16.97
CA MET A 346 11.65 0.46 -17.41
C MET A 346 12.95 1.08 -17.94
N SER A 347 14.04 0.94 -17.20
CA SER A 347 15.36 1.27 -17.73
C SER A 347 15.70 0.29 -18.85
N HIS A 348 15.65 0.73 -20.10
CA HIS A 348 16.27 -0.01 -21.18
C HIS A 348 17.77 0.15 -21.03
N SER A 349 18.42 -0.90 -20.52
CA SER A 349 19.88 -0.98 -20.55
C SER A 349 20.29 -1.17 -22.01
N GLU A 350 21.23 -0.35 -22.49
CA GLU A 350 21.90 -0.63 -23.77
C GLU A 350 22.37 -2.08 -23.77
N SER A 351 22.23 -2.74 -24.93
CA SER A 351 22.75 -4.08 -25.11
C SER A 351 24.24 -4.07 -24.79
N LEU A 352 24.66 -4.81 -23.75
CA LEU A 352 26.07 -4.98 -23.39
C LEU A 352 26.86 -5.77 -24.46
N LEU A 353 26.19 -6.20 -25.54
CA LEU A 353 26.80 -6.86 -26.68
C LEU A 353 27.26 -5.80 -27.70
N ILE A 354 28.57 -5.58 -27.74
CA ILE A 354 29.25 -4.80 -28.76
C ILE A 354 28.99 -5.46 -30.12
N GLY A 355 28.28 -4.79 -31.04
CA GLY A 355 28.05 -5.24 -32.41
C GLY A 355 26.60 -5.44 -32.86
N ALA A 356 25.60 -4.99 -32.09
CA ALA A 356 24.18 -5.02 -32.49
C ALA A 356 23.68 -3.71 -33.17
N ASP A 357 24.60 -2.87 -33.65
CA ASP A 357 24.34 -1.55 -34.25
C ASP A 357 23.81 -1.59 -35.69
N GLU A 358 22.82 -2.43 -35.98
CA GLU A 358 22.06 -2.37 -37.25
C GLU A 358 20.53 -2.32 -37.03
N THR A 359 20.08 -1.98 -35.82
CA THR A 359 18.70 -1.53 -35.61
C THR A 359 18.69 0.00 -35.60
N PRO A 360 17.68 0.67 -36.21
CA PRO A 360 17.67 2.12 -36.30
C PRO A 360 17.77 2.71 -34.90
N THR A 361 18.83 3.50 -34.69
CA THR A 361 19.18 4.18 -33.44
C THR A 361 17.92 4.65 -32.71
N GLU A 362 17.72 4.16 -31.49
CA GLU A 362 16.52 4.37 -30.66
C GLU A 362 16.19 5.85 -30.44
N ASN A 363 17.21 6.72 -30.51
CA ASN A 363 17.05 8.18 -30.55
C ASN A 363 16.15 8.66 -31.69
N THR A 364 16.17 8.00 -32.84
CA THR A 364 15.35 8.32 -34.01
C THR A 364 13.89 7.91 -33.78
N ALA A 365 13.64 6.77 -33.13
CA ALA A 365 12.30 6.31 -32.79
C ALA A 365 11.66 7.18 -31.70
N ASN A 366 12.42 7.53 -30.65
CA ASN A 366 11.99 8.50 -29.64
C ASN A 366 11.78 9.88 -30.27
N SER A 367 12.69 10.35 -31.13
CA SER A 367 12.54 11.64 -31.81
C SER A 367 11.31 11.70 -32.72
N LEU A 368 10.95 10.61 -33.39
CA LEU A 368 9.74 10.51 -34.21
C LEU A 368 8.48 10.55 -33.33
N ALA A 369 8.47 9.81 -32.21
CA ALA A 369 7.36 9.88 -31.25
C ALA A 369 7.18 11.29 -30.67
N GLN A 370 8.27 11.95 -30.25
CA GLN A 370 8.23 13.34 -29.78
C GLN A 370 7.73 14.30 -30.87
N PHE A 371 8.12 14.08 -32.12
CA PHE A 371 7.65 14.88 -33.26
C PHE A 371 6.15 14.68 -33.52
N MET A 372 5.66 13.44 -33.43
CA MET A 372 4.24 13.14 -33.56
C MET A 372 3.42 13.77 -32.43
N GLU A 373 3.90 13.71 -31.19
CA GLU A 373 3.25 14.37 -30.05
C GLU A 373 3.17 15.89 -30.25
N ARG A 374 4.23 16.53 -30.77
CA ARG A 374 4.19 17.96 -31.15
C ARG A 374 3.13 18.25 -32.22
N LEU A 375 3.00 17.38 -33.22
CA LEU A 375 1.98 17.54 -34.25
C LEU A 375 0.57 17.41 -33.68
N GLN A 376 0.32 16.41 -32.84
CA GLN A 376 -0.97 16.22 -32.16
C GLN A 376 -1.30 17.40 -31.25
N ALA A 377 -0.34 17.90 -30.46
CA ALA A 377 -0.53 19.05 -29.59
C ALA A 377 -0.88 20.35 -30.35
N ARG A 378 -0.31 20.55 -31.56
CA ARG A 378 -0.58 21.76 -32.37
C ARG A 378 -1.81 21.66 -33.26
N LEU A 379 -2.08 20.49 -33.82
CA LEU A 379 -3.11 20.29 -34.84
C LEU A 379 -4.39 19.65 -34.26
N GLY A 380 -4.33 19.11 -33.04
CA GLY A 380 -5.40 18.33 -32.42
C GLY A 380 -5.32 16.85 -32.76
N ASN A 381 -5.83 16.01 -31.86
CA ASN A 381 -5.72 14.54 -31.94
C ASN A 381 -6.33 13.95 -33.23
N GLU A 382 -7.38 14.56 -33.77
CA GLU A 382 -8.07 14.04 -34.97
C GLU A 382 -7.36 14.36 -36.30
N GLN A 383 -6.38 15.26 -36.30
CA GLN A 383 -5.71 15.73 -37.52
C GLN A 383 -4.46 14.91 -37.89
N VAL A 384 -3.96 14.07 -36.99
CA VAL A 384 -2.80 13.19 -37.26
C VAL A 384 -3.32 11.79 -37.59
N LYS A 385 -3.16 11.39 -38.86
CA LYS A 385 -3.58 10.07 -39.36
C LYS A 385 -2.37 9.17 -39.61
N SER A 386 -2.50 7.88 -39.31
CA SER A 386 -1.52 6.84 -39.67
C SER A 386 -2.05 6.00 -40.81
N LEU A 387 -1.12 5.42 -41.56
CA LEU A 387 -1.46 4.51 -42.64
C LEU A 387 -1.64 3.11 -42.05
N THR A 388 -2.85 2.58 -42.15
CA THR A 388 -3.18 1.20 -41.76
C THR A 388 -3.36 0.36 -43.02
N ALA A 389 -2.80 -0.85 -43.00
CA ALA A 389 -2.91 -1.77 -44.13
C ALA A 389 -4.29 -2.45 -44.10
N ILE A 390 -5.20 -1.95 -44.92
CA ILE A 390 -6.53 -2.53 -45.12
C ILE A 390 -6.54 -3.28 -46.45
N GLU A 391 -7.21 -4.43 -46.52
CA GLU A 391 -7.41 -5.22 -47.75
C GLU A 391 -8.43 -4.55 -48.71
N GLU A 392 -8.27 -3.25 -48.96
CA GLU A 392 -9.08 -2.47 -49.88
C GLU A 392 -8.19 -1.69 -50.84
N HIS A 393 -8.60 -1.62 -52.11
CA HIS A 393 -7.82 -0.96 -53.17
C HIS A 393 -7.88 0.58 -53.13
N CYS A 394 -8.81 1.15 -52.36
CA CYS A 394 -9.01 2.59 -52.27
C CYS A 394 -8.14 3.20 -51.15
N PRO A 395 -7.14 4.03 -51.48
CA PRO A 395 -6.16 4.54 -50.51
C PRO A 395 -6.76 5.47 -49.44
N GLU A 396 -7.95 6.00 -49.70
CA GLU A 396 -8.68 6.88 -48.78
C GLU A 396 -9.23 6.16 -47.53
N TYR A 397 -9.40 4.83 -47.58
CA TYR A 397 -9.74 4.02 -46.40
C TYR A 397 -8.53 3.63 -45.55
N ALA A 398 -7.32 3.68 -46.12
CA ALA A 398 -6.08 3.30 -45.43
C ALA A 398 -5.57 4.35 -44.44
N SER A 399 -6.33 5.43 -44.16
CA SER A 399 -5.93 6.51 -43.27
C SER A 399 -6.82 6.56 -42.02
N GLU A 400 -6.27 6.16 -40.88
CA GLU A 400 -6.97 6.12 -39.59
C GLU A 400 -6.37 7.14 -38.62
N SER A 401 -7.20 7.81 -37.82
CA SER A 401 -6.76 8.77 -36.79
C SER A 401 -5.95 8.07 -35.69
N VAL A 402 -4.87 8.72 -35.23
CA VAL A 402 -3.81 8.12 -34.39
C VAL A 402 -3.91 8.45 -32.91
#